data_AF-E9H3E4-F1
#
_entry.id   AF-E9H3E4-F1
#
_cell.length_a   1.000
_cell.length_b   1.000
_cell.length_c   1.000
_cell.angle_alpha   90.00
_cell.angle_beta   90.00
_cell.angle_gamma   90.00
#
_symmetry.space_group_name_H-M   'P 1'
#
loop_
_entity.id
_entity.type
_entity.pdbx_description
1 polymer ?
#
loop_
_entity_poly.entity_id
_entity_poly.type
_entity_poly.pdbx_seq_one_letter_code
_entity_poly.pdbx_strand_id
1 'polypeptide(L)' 'MARQELLLNTMERMEIELRCGICSELMVSATTLLNCMHTFCQYCISQWQHFDAQRVTVEGGRLTVETVGCPVCRDVII' A
#
# COMPACT_ATOMS: atom_id res chain seq x y z
N MET A 1 -5.58 -35.42 -12.38
CA MET A 1 -5.13 -34.23 -13.15
C MET A 1 -5.90 -32.98 -12.72
N ALA A 2 -7.24 -32.94 -12.77
CA ALA A 2 -8.05 -31.76 -12.35
C ALA A 2 -7.77 -31.18 -10.95
N ARG A 3 -7.49 -32.02 -9.94
CA ARG A 3 -7.16 -31.55 -8.58
C ARG A 3 -5.85 -30.75 -8.52
N GLN A 4 -4.85 -31.13 -9.33
CA GLN A 4 -3.55 -30.46 -9.32
C GLN A 4 -3.63 -29.08 -9.98
N GLU A 5 -4.37 -28.98 -11.07
CA GLU A 5 -4.64 -27.73 -11.77
C GLU A 5 -5.39 -26.72 -10.90
N LEU A 6 -6.41 -27.18 -10.15
CA LEU A 6 -7.12 -26.35 -9.19
C LEU A 6 -6.19 -25.77 -8.12
N LEU A 7 -5.25 -26.57 -7.61
CA LEU A 7 -4.29 -26.12 -6.60
C LEU A 7 -3.36 -25.05 -7.17
N LEU A 8 -2.83 -25.25 -8.37
CA LEU A 8 -1.97 -24.27 -9.05
C LEU A 8 -2.70 -22.94 -9.28
N ASN A 9 -3.92 -22.99 -9.81
CA ASN A 9 -4.73 -21.79 -10.03
C ASN A 9 -5.06 -21.05 -8.72
N THR A 10 -5.23 -21.79 -7.63
CA THR A 10 -5.47 -21.18 -6.30
C THR A 10 -4.22 -20.46 -5.81
N MET A 11 -3.03 -21.07 -5.98
CA MET A 11 -1.75 -20.47 -5.59
C MET A 11 -1.45 -19.19 -6.36
N GLU A 12 -1.62 -19.21 -7.68
CA GLU A 12 -1.37 -18.03 -8.53
C GLU A 12 -2.28 -16.85 -8.15
N ARG A 13 -3.56 -17.11 -7.87
CA ARG A 13 -4.48 -16.07 -7.40
C ARG A 13 -4.04 -15.48 -6.07
N MET A 14 -3.61 -16.32 -5.12
CA MET A 14 -3.12 -15.81 -3.83
C MET A 14 -1.88 -14.93 -4.01
N GLU A 15 -0.95 -15.28 -4.90
CA GLU A 15 0.23 -14.46 -5.18
C GLU A 15 -0.13 -13.09 -5.75
N ILE A 16 -1.22 -12.97 -6.51
CA ILE A 16 -1.71 -11.68 -7.02
C ILE A 16 -2.32 -10.85 -5.90
N GLU A 17 -3.23 -11.43 -5.11
CA GLU A 17 -3.95 -10.70 -4.04
C GLU A 17 -3.04 -10.29 -2.87
N LEU A 18 -1.93 -11.02 -2.65
CA LEU A 18 -0.98 -10.77 -1.56
C LEU A 18 0.21 -9.88 -1.98
N ARG A 19 0.16 -9.26 -3.16
CA ARG A 19 1.19 -8.33 -3.62
C ARG A 19 0.97 -6.93 -3.04
N CYS A 20 2.06 -6.34 -2.54
CA CYS A 20 2.09 -4.96 -2.09
C CYS A 20 1.84 -4.01 -3.26
N GLY A 21 0.89 -3.08 -3.13
CA GLY A 21 0.58 -2.08 -4.16
C GLY A 21 1.69 -1.05 -4.44
N ILE A 22 2.79 -1.05 -3.66
CA ILE A 22 3.93 -0.13 -3.83
C ILE A 22 5.07 -0.82 -4.59
N CYS A 23 5.56 -1.97 -4.11
CA CYS A 23 6.70 -2.66 -4.73
C CYS A 23 6.29 -3.78 -5.70
N SER A 24 5.00 -4.15 -5.77
CA SER A 24 4.49 -5.26 -6.59
C SER A 24 5.09 -6.65 -6.24
N GLU A 25 5.63 -6.80 -5.03
CA GLU A 25 6.14 -8.06 -4.47
C GLU A 25 5.22 -8.59 -3.37
N LEU A 26 5.36 -9.86 -2.99
CA LEU A 26 4.63 -10.44 -1.86
C LEU A 26 4.85 -9.63 -0.59
N MET A 27 3.77 -9.31 0.13
CA MET A 27 3.84 -8.49 1.33
C MET A 27 4.69 -9.15 2.42
N VAL A 28 5.77 -8.50 2.84
CA VAL A 28 6.59 -8.90 3.99
C VAL A 28 6.35 -7.93 5.14
N SER A 29 6.09 -8.45 6.33
CA SER A 29 5.71 -7.66 7.51
C SER A 29 4.59 -6.67 7.15
N ALA A 30 3.44 -7.22 6.77
CA ALA A 30 2.32 -6.44 6.26
C ALA A 30 1.82 -5.42 7.31
N THR A 31 1.64 -4.18 6.89
CA THR A 31 1.08 -3.08 7.69
C THR A 31 -0.20 -2.60 7.04
N THR A 32 -1.29 -2.61 7.79
CA THR A 32 -2.62 -2.20 7.34
C THR A 32 -2.95 -0.81 7.86
N LEU A 33 -3.37 0.08 6.97
CA LEU A 33 -3.80 1.43 7.32
C LEU A 33 -5.22 1.37 7.91
N LEU A 34 -5.42 1.91 9.12
CA LEU A 34 -6.69 1.78 9.84
C LEU A 34 -7.85 2.50 9.16
N ASN A 35 -7.59 3.62 8.48
CA ASN A 35 -8.65 4.44 7.88
C ASN A 35 -9.26 3.83 6.60
N CYS A 36 -8.45 3.13 5.81
CA CYS A 36 -8.87 2.62 4.50
C CYS A 36 -8.66 1.11 4.30
N MET A 37 -8.12 0.42 5.32
CA MET A 37 -7.85 -1.02 5.35
C MET A 37 -6.92 -1.52 4.23
N HIS A 38 -6.20 -0.63 3.53
CA HIS A 38 -5.19 -1.03 2.55
C HIS A 38 -3.93 -1.51 3.27
N THR A 39 -3.33 -2.58 2.72
CA THR A 39 -2.20 -3.28 3.33
C THR A 39 -0.97 -3.23 2.41
N PHE A 40 0.19 -2.95 2.99
CA PHE A 40 1.47 -2.83 2.28
C PHE A 40 2.59 -3.49 3.07
N CYS A 41 3.78 -3.66 2.49
CA CYS A 41 4.97 -4.00 3.28
C CYS A 41 5.28 -2.87 4.27
N GLN A 42 5.67 -3.21 5.51
CA GLN A 42 6.09 -2.22 6.51
C GLN A 42 7.16 -1.27 5.97
N TYR A 43 8.18 -1.82 5.30
CA TYR A 43 9.23 -0.99 4.71
C TYR A 43 8.69 0.00 3.65
N CYS A 44 7.84 -0.48 2.74
CA CYS A 44 7.31 0.34 1.66
C CYS A 44 6.47 1.51 2.18
N ILE A 45 5.60 1.26 3.18
CA ILE A 45 4.76 2.32 3.73
C ILE A 45 5.56 3.31 4.59
N SER A 46 6.57 2.87 5.32
CA SER A 46 7.47 3.77 6.06
C SER A 46 8.26 4.66 5.11
N GLN A 47 8.80 4.11 4.01
CA GLN A 47 9.47 4.92 3.00
C GLN A 47 8.51 5.91 2.35
N TRP A 48 7.29 5.49 2.01
CA TRP A 48 6.25 6.38 1.48
C TRP A 48 5.99 7.57 2.39
N GLN A 49 5.81 7.33 3.70
CA GLN A 49 5.66 8.39 4.69
C GLN A 49 6.84 9.37 4.73
N HIS A 50 8.07 8.88 4.56
CA HIS A 50 9.25 9.74 4.49
C HIS A 50 9.32 10.59 3.21
N PHE A 51 8.92 10.04 2.05
CA PHE A 51 8.91 10.77 0.78
C PHE A 51 7.78 11.79 0.68
N ASP A 52 6.57 11.43 1.13
CA ASP A 52 5.38 12.27 0.99
C ASP A 52 5.43 13.51 1.92
N ALA A 53 6.09 13.39 3.07
CA ALA A 53 6.33 14.51 3.99
C ALA A 53 7.15 15.67 3.37
N GLN A 54 7.74 15.47 2.19
CA GLN A 54 8.46 16.51 1.44
C GLN A 54 7.59 17.20 0.37
N ARG A 55 6.36 16.73 0.15
CA ARG A 55 5.43 17.35 -0.79
C ARG A 55 4.74 18.53 -0.10
N VAL A 56 5.29 19.73 -0.28
CA VAL A 56 4.60 20.97 0.05
C VAL A 56 3.52 21.19 -1.01
N THR A 57 2.25 21.19 -0.62
CA THR A 57 1.19 21.74 -1.47
C THR A 57 0.81 23.13 -1.00
N VAL A 58 0.43 23.96 -1.97
CA VAL A 58 0.06 25.35 -1.74
C VAL A 58 -1.44 25.45 -2.00
N GLU A 59 -2.25 25.24 -0.97
CA GLU A 59 -3.66 25.64 -1.02
C GLU A 59 -3.81 27.08 -0.51
N GLY A 60 -4.26 27.99 -1.38
CA GLY A 60 -4.59 29.36 -1.00
C GLY A 60 -3.44 30.21 -0.45
N GLY A 61 -2.17 29.86 -0.71
CA GLY A 61 -1.01 30.63 -0.27
C GLY A 61 -0.57 30.40 1.19
N ARG A 62 -1.14 29.39 1.88
CA ARG A 62 -0.66 28.94 3.19
C ARG A 62 0.09 27.62 3.04
N LEU A 63 1.23 27.51 3.69
CA LEU A 63 1.99 26.27 3.77
C LEU A 63 1.22 25.29 4.67
N THR A 64 0.52 24.33 4.09
CA THR A 64 -0.12 23.24 4.84
C THR A 64 0.80 22.03 4.82
N VAL A 65 1.14 21.49 5.99
CA VAL A 65 1.70 20.14 6.10
C VAL A 65 0.61 19.20 5.63
N GLU A 66 0.74 18.67 4.41
CA GLU A 66 -0.17 17.64 3.95
C GLU A 66 0.12 16.35 4.72
N THR A 67 -0.92 15.88 5.39
CA THR A 67 -0.99 14.54 5.96
C THR A 67 -0.67 13.50 4.88
N VAL A 68 0.32 12.64 5.12
CA VAL A 68 0.71 11.56 4.21
C VAL A 68 -0.53 10.74 3.82
N GLY A 69 -0.77 10.61 2.52
CA GLY A 69 -1.93 9.88 1.99
C GLY A 69 -1.65 8.41 1.69
N CYS A 70 -2.67 7.57 1.71
CA CYS A 70 -2.62 6.19 1.26
C CYS A 70 -2.28 6.13 -0.24
N PRO A 71 -1.32 5.28 -0.68
CA PRO A 71 -0.96 5.16 -2.10
C PRO A 71 -2.09 4.73 -3.03
N VAL A 72 -3.12 4.07 -2.49
CA VAL A 72 -4.24 3.50 -3.27
C VAL A 72 -5.43 4.45 -3.31
N CYS A 73 -5.90 4.91 -2.16
CA CYS A 73 -7.15 5.70 -2.07
C CYS A 73 -6.94 7.17 -1.70
N ARG A 74 -5.71 7.59 -1.36
CA ARG A 74 -5.36 8.94 -0.86
C ARG A 74 -5.96 9.34 0.49
N ASP A 75 -6.64 8.44 1.20
CA ASP A 75 -7.05 8.69 2.59
C ASP A 75 -5.85 8.92 3.49
N VAL A 76 -6.02 9.78 4.50
CA VAL A 76 -4.96 10.11 5.46
C VAL A 76 -4.46 8.87 6.18
N ILE A 77 -3.14 8.73 6.26
CA ILE A 77 -2.48 7.76 7.14
C ILE A 77 -2.42 8.35 8.55
N ILE A 78 -3.01 7.66 9.53
CA ILE A 78 -2.92 7.99 10.97
C ILE A 78 -1.98 7.04 11.70
#